data_AF-A0A022QUW7-F1
#
_entry.id   AF-A0A022QUW7-F1
#
_cell.length_a   1.000
_cell.length_b   1.000
_cell.length_c   1.000
_cell.angle_alpha   90.00
_cell.angle_beta   90.00
_cell.angle_gamma   90.00
#
_symmetry.space_group_name_H-M   'P 1'
#
loop_
_entity.id
_entity.type
_entity.pdbx_description
1 polymer ?
#
loop_
_entity_poly.entity_id
_entity_poly.type
_entity_poly.pdbx_seq_one_letter_code
_entity_poly.pdbx_strand_id
1 'polypeptide(L)'
;QIIVAPWKKKKKKKVLQRMATQMKFPEEITYEILYNLRVKSLSRFKCVSKRWRSIISSKEFIKRHLEKSNTDPDITRHRILLRLHHRCLQQNTVLLHSLRPLLYGPNATFDNLPQQTNLLTRVWGSCNGLTLLFVNNARLVLLNLSSRKLKIVPPFPKEGGEYARHDTDRFIYGLGYDESTDDYKVVCIYSLSNSKPYRTQMYSSKTDSWKKIEDFDKGIIPVDESGKFVNGKLHWLAKDENGGRDNEIVALDLVEGKYETVARPENFSNSVPYQPILGDLGGYLSLIGHGFVRDASGNMLDTSVWVMKEYGVRESWTKIWTLSDFDDPKNRIRGAMPLCFRDNGDIAVAFGSSIVVYNGKNMFA
;
A
#
# COMPACT_ATOMS: atom_id res chain seq x y z
N GLN A 1 -16.06 27.47 -58.65
CA GLN A 1 -15.28 27.93 -57.47
C GLN A 1 -16.23 28.67 -56.53
N ILE A 2 -16.57 28.10 -55.37
CA ILE A 2 -17.39 28.77 -54.34
C ILE A 2 -16.47 29.06 -53.15
N ILE A 3 -16.14 30.34 -52.96
CA ILE A 3 -15.36 30.83 -51.83
C ILE A 3 -16.30 30.92 -50.63
N VAL A 4 -16.21 29.97 -49.70
CA VAL A 4 -16.88 30.07 -48.39
C VAL A 4 -15.93 30.77 -47.41
N ALA A 5 -16.29 32.00 -47.05
CA ALA A 5 -15.46 32.95 -46.30
C ALA A 5 -15.04 32.48 -44.88
N PRO A 6 -13.85 32.88 -44.37
CA PRO A 6 -13.35 32.54 -43.02
C PRO A 6 -14.09 33.21 -41.84
N TRP A 7 -15.10 34.03 -42.11
CA TRP A 7 -15.67 34.99 -41.14
C TRP A 7 -16.45 34.34 -39.99
N LYS A 8 -17.06 33.15 -40.18
CA LYS A 8 -17.84 32.46 -39.12
C LYS A 8 -16.97 31.82 -38.02
N LYS A 9 -15.73 31.39 -38.33
CA LYS A 9 -14.82 30.77 -37.34
C LYS A 9 -14.24 31.80 -36.34
N LYS A 10 -13.92 33.03 -36.79
CA LYS A 10 -13.38 34.10 -35.92
C LYS A 10 -14.42 34.61 -34.90
N LYS A 11 -15.70 34.76 -35.28
CA LYS A 11 -16.77 35.19 -34.35
C LYS A 11 -17.04 34.15 -33.26
N LYS A 12 -17.15 32.84 -33.60
CA LYS A 12 -17.29 31.77 -32.60
C LYS A 12 -16.13 31.72 -31.61
N LYS A 13 -14.89 31.87 -32.11
CA LYS A 13 -13.68 31.90 -31.26
C LYS A 13 -13.65 33.12 -30.33
N LYS A 14 -14.05 34.30 -30.82
CA LYS A 14 -14.19 35.52 -30.01
C LYS A 14 -15.31 35.42 -28.96
N VAL A 15 -16.46 34.83 -29.29
CA VAL A 15 -17.57 34.64 -28.32
C VAL A 15 -17.20 33.62 -27.25
N LEU A 16 -16.57 32.50 -27.61
CA LEU A 16 -16.04 31.53 -26.64
C LEU A 16 -14.93 32.12 -25.77
N GLN A 17 -14.04 32.96 -26.34
CA GLN A 17 -13.06 33.72 -25.56
C GLN A 17 -13.75 34.71 -24.61
N ARG A 18 -14.80 35.41 -25.06
CA ARG A 18 -15.53 36.42 -24.28
C ARG A 18 -16.31 35.78 -23.11
N MET A 19 -16.94 34.63 -23.35
CA MET A 19 -17.59 33.81 -22.32
C MET A 19 -16.58 33.22 -21.33
N ALA A 20 -15.42 32.73 -21.81
CA ALA A 20 -14.34 32.25 -20.94
C ALA A 20 -13.70 33.36 -20.10
N THR A 21 -13.76 34.63 -20.53
CA THR A 21 -13.29 35.79 -19.74
C THR A 21 -14.29 36.31 -18.72
N GLN A 22 -15.58 35.96 -18.79
CA GLN A 22 -16.63 36.52 -17.92
C GLN A 22 -16.97 35.69 -16.68
N MET A 23 -16.63 34.39 -16.62
CA MET A 23 -16.74 33.59 -15.40
C MET A 23 -15.38 33.41 -14.73
N LYS A 24 -14.86 34.48 -14.11
CA LYS A 24 -13.75 34.33 -13.16
C LYS A 24 -14.33 33.97 -11.81
N PHE A 25 -14.46 32.67 -11.54
CA PHE A 25 -14.64 32.23 -10.16
C PHE A 25 -13.45 32.71 -9.31
N PRO A 26 -13.68 33.10 -8.05
CA PRO A 26 -12.59 33.32 -7.09
C PRO A 26 -11.62 32.13 -7.07
N GLU A 27 -10.36 32.39 -6.75
CA GLU A 27 -9.31 31.37 -6.76
C GLU A 27 -9.62 30.26 -5.74
N GLU A 28 -10.21 30.64 -4.62
CA GLU A 28 -10.66 29.81 -3.52
C GLU A 28 -11.75 28.84 -3.99
N ILE A 29 -12.76 29.35 -4.70
CA ILE A 29 -13.85 28.52 -5.23
C ILE A 29 -13.33 27.55 -6.28
N THR A 30 -12.41 28.02 -7.14
CA THR A 30 -11.77 27.16 -8.14
C THR A 30 -10.97 26.05 -7.45
N TYR A 31 -10.20 26.40 -6.43
CA TYR A 31 -9.42 25.44 -5.65
C TYR A 31 -10.33 24.41 -4.98
N GLU A 32 -11.39 24.83 -4.31
CA GLU A 32 -12.35 23.94 -3.65
C GLU A 32 -13.05 22.99 -4.63
N ILE A 33 -13.47 23.49 -5.79
CA ILE A 33 -14.05 22.63 -6.84
C ILE A 33 -13.04 21.56 -7.23
N LEU A 34 -11.80 21.94 -7.55
CA LEU A 34 -10.75 21.00 -7.94
C LEU A 34 -10.44 20.01 -6.81
N TYR A 35 -10.31 20.50 -5.58
CA TYR A 35 -9.99 19.71 -4.39
C TYR A 35 -11.00 18.58 -4.12
N ASN A 36 -12.26 18.78 -4.51
CA ASN A 36 -13.32 17.78 -4.35
C ASN A 36 -13.33 16.71 -5.45
N LEU A 37 -12.64 16.91 -6.58
CA LEU A 37 -12.64 15.98 -7.71
C LEU A 37 -11.75 14.75 -7.48
N ARG A 38 -12.08 13.64 -8.16
CA ARG A 38 -11.23 12.44 -8.24
C ARG A 38 -10.02 12.68 -9.14
N VAL A 39 -8.91 11.96 -8.90
CA VAL A 39 -7.64 12.08 -9.65
C VAL A 39 -7.82 11.94 -11.17
N LYS A 40 -8.73 11.07 -11.63
CA LYS A 40 -9.05 10.90 -13.06
C LYS A 40 -9.66 12.17 -13.68
N SER A 41 -10.54 12.85 -12.97
CA SER A 41 -11.12 14.14 -13.43
C SER A 41 -10.08 15.24 -13.38
N LEU A 42 -9.31 15.31 -12.30
CA LEU A 42 -8.19 16.26 -12.16
C LEU A 42 -7.19 16.13 -13.30
N SER A 43 -6.84 14.91 -13.69
CA SER A 43 -5.92 14.65 -14.80
C SER A 43 -6.44 15.21 -16.13
N ARG A 44 -7.75 15.12 -16.39
CA ARG A 44 -8.39 15.73 -17.57
C ARG A 44 -8.42 17.26 -17.46
N PHE A 45 -8.65 17.78 -16.27
CA PHE A 45 -8.81 19.20 -16.00
C PHE A 45 -7.49 19.98 -16.10
N LYS A 46 -6.34 19.30 -15.99
CA LYS A 46 -5.03 19.87 -16.36
C LYS A 46 -4.97 20.37 -17.82
N CYS A 47 -5.85 19.91 -18.71
CA CYS A 47 -5.90 20.36 -20.11
C CYS A 47 -6.80 21.58 -20.34
N VAL A 48 -7.61 21.98 -19.35
CA VAL A 48 -8.61 23.06 -19.50
C VAL A 48 -7.94 24.44 -19.52
N SER A 49 -7.00 24.69 -18.60
CA SER A 49 -6.25 25.94 -18.55
C SER A 49 -4.86 25.78 -17.92
N LYS A 50 -3.94 26.69 -18.25
CA LYS A 50 -2.61 26.76 -17.60
C LYS A 50 -2.73 26.94 -16.08
N ARG A 51 -3.70 27.74 -15.63
CA ARG A 51 -3.97 28.01 -14.22
C ARG A 51 -4.40 26.75 -13.47
N TRP A 52 -5.38 26.02 -14.01
CA TRP A 52 -5.83 24.75 -13.41
C TRP A 52 -4.71 23.71 -13.39
N ARG A 53 -3.93 23.61 -14.48
CA ARG A 53 -2.76 22.73 -14.52
C ARG A 53 -1.76 23.05 -13.42
N SER A 54 -1.51 24.34 -13.16
CA SER A 54 -0.60 24.81 -12.12
C SER A 54 -1.11 24.42 -10.74
N ILE A 55 -2.37 24.72 -10.41
CA ILE A 55 -2.99 24.34 -9.11
C ILE A 55 -2.90 22.83 -8.89
N ILE A 56 -3.41 22.03 -9.83
CA ILE A 56 -3.49 20.56 -9.70
C ILE A 56 -2.10 19.89 -9.69
N SER A 57 -1.06 20.57 -10.19
CA SER A 57 0.31 20.03 -10.19
C SER A 57 1.18 20.60 -9.08
N SER A 58 0.64 21.49 -8.24
CA SER A 58 1.35 22.02 -7.08
C SER A 58 1.49 20.94 -6.00
N LYS A 59 2.59 20.99 -5.24
CA LYS A 59 2.84 20.04 -4.15
C LYS A 59 1.78 20.16 -3.05
N GLU A 60 1.44 21.38 -2.67
CA GLU A 60 0.40 21.71 -1.69
C GLU A 60 -0.94 21.02 -2.03
N PHE A 61 -1.40 21.17 -3.28
CA PHE A 61 -2.65 20.55 -3.72
C PHE A 61 -2.58 19.03 -3.68
N ILE A 62 -1.47 18.44 -4.13
CA ILE A 62 -1.28 16.98 -4.12
C ILE A 62 -1.29 16.45 -2.69
N LYS A 63 -0.57 17.10 -1.77
CA LYS A 63 -0.50 16.71 -0.36
C LYS A 63 -1.88 16.78 0.31
N ARG A 64 -2.57 17.92 0.19
CA ARG A 64 -3.93 18.08 0.72
C ARG A 64 -4.91 17.07 0.12
N HIS A 65 -4.83 16.83 -1.20
CA HIS A 65 -5.72 15.88 -1.88
C HIS A 65 -5.49 14.43 -1.42
N LEU A 66 -4.23 14.09 -1.13
CA LEU A 66 -3.84 12.81 -0.57
C LEU A 66 -4.31 12.67 0.89
N GLU A 67 -4.08 13.66 1.74
CA GLU A 67 -4.57 13.69 3.13
C GLU A 67 -6.08 13.45 3.18
N LYS A 68 -6.84 14.17 2.34
CA LYS A 68 -8.29 13.97 2.18
C LYS A 68 -8.65 12.54 1.76
N SER A 69 -7.82 11.89 0.96
CA SER A 69 -8.04 10.51 0.55
C SER A 69 -7.79 9.55 1.70
N ASN A 70 -6.75 9.78 2.51
CA ASN A 70 -6.38 8.94 3.64
C ASN A 70 -7.42 9.04 4.77
N THR A 71 -7.99 10.23 4.98
CA THR A 71 -9.04 10.47 5.99
C THR A 71 -10.45 10.37 5.42
N ASP A 72 -10.66 9.67 4.29
CA ASP A 72 -11.98 9.48 3.68
C ASP A 72 -12.76 8.39 4.44
N PRO A 73 -13.70 8.73 5.34
CA PRO A 73 -14.39 7.75 6.20
C PRO A 73 -15.26 6.77 5.39
N ASP A 74 -15.53 7.18 4.16
CA ASP A 74 -16.51 6.65 3.25
C ASP A 74 -15.85 5.81 2.13
N ILE A 75 -14.50 5.74 2.14
CA ILE A 75 -13.68 4.85 1.30
C ILE A 75 -13.94 5.06 -0.21
N THR A 76 -14.46 6.22 -0.59
CA THR A 76 -14.80 6.55 -1.99
C THR A 76 -13.58 6.75 -2.86
N ARG A 77 -12.43 7.08 -2.25
CA ARG A 77 -11.15 7.36 -2.91
C ARG A 77 -10.16 6.20 -2.83
N HIS A 78 -10.46 5.19 -2.03
CA HIS A 78 -9.59 4.04 -1.82
C HIS A 78 -9.73 3.01 -2.94
N ARG A 79 -8.61 2.35 -3.24
CA ARG A 79 -8.50 1.32 -4.27
C ARG A 79 -7.82 0.11 -3.70
N ILE A 80 -8.20 -1.07 -4.20
CA ILE A 80 -7.57 -2.34 -3.84
C ILE A 80 -7.04 -3.02 -5.09
N LEU A 81 -5.81 -3.53 -4.97
CA LEU A 81 -5.15 -4.33 -5.98
C LEU A 81 -5.18 -5.79 -5.54
N LEU A 82 -5.94 -6.62 -6.25
CA LEU A 82 -6.07 -8.04 -5.97
C LEU A 82 -5.27 -8.83 -7.00
N ARG A 83 -4.44 -9.77 -6.52
CA ARG A 83 -3.79 -10.77 -7.36
C ARG A 83 -4.44 -12.11 -7.10
N LEU A 84 -5.15 -12.63 -8.09
CA LEU A 84 -5.80 -13.93 -8.04
C LEU A 84 -4.95 -14.93 -8.82
N HIS A 85 -4.52 -15.99 -8.16
CA HIS A 85 -3.81 -17.09 -8.80
C HIS A 85 -4.78 -18.22 -9.15
N HIS A 86 -4.94 -18.50 -10.44
CA HIS A 86 -5.79 -19.58 -10.91
C HIS A 86 -4.98 -20.88 -11.02
N ARG A 87 -5.06 -21.74 -10.00
CA ARG A 87 -4.25 -22.97 -9.88
C ARG A 87 -4.35 -23.89 -11.12
N CYS A 88 -5.52 -24.02 -11.75
CA CYS A 88 -5.68 -24.93 -12.89
C CYS A 88 -5.15 -24.36 -14.21
N LEU A 89 -5.08 -23.03 -14.35
CA LEU A 89 -4.63 -22.38 -15.58
C LEU A 89 -3.18 -21.91 -15.48
N GLN A 90 -2.57 -22.01 -14.28
CA GLN A 90 -1.25 -21.45 -13.97
C GLN A 90 -1.12 -19.97 -14.38
N GLN A 91 -2.25 -19.25 -14.34
CA GLN A 91 -2.36 -17.85 -14.73
C GLN A 91 -2.66 -16.97 -13.52
N ASN A 92 -2.04 -15.79 -13.51
CA ASN A 92 -2.32 -14.76 -12.53
C ASN A 92 -3.20 -13.69 -13.17
N THR A 93 -4.31 -13.37 -12.50
CA THR A 93 -5.14 -12.24 -12.86
C THR A 93 -4.92 -11.13 -11.84
N VAL A 94 -4.69 -9.92 -12.32
CA VAL A 94 -4.53 -8.73 -11.48
C VAL A 94 -5.74 -7.83 -11.69
N LEU A 95 -6.41 -7.50 -10.60
CA LEU A 95 -7.64 -6.72 -10.61
C LEU A 95 -7.45 -5.45 -9.78
N LEU A 96 -7.80 -4.31 -10.34
CA LEU A 96 -7.84 -3.04 -9.64
C LEU A 96 -9.30 -2.62 -9.45
N HIS A 97 -9.71 -2.46 -8.20
CA HIS A 97 -11.07 -2.07 -7.84
C HIS A 97 -11.10 -0.80 -6.99
N SER A 98 -12.20 -0.06 -7.12
CA SER A 98 -12.57 0.92 -6.10
C SER A 98 -13.13 0.16 -4.90
N LEU A 99 -12.68 0.49 -3.69
CA LEU A 99 -12.98 -0.32 -2.52
C LEU A 99 -14.44 -0.19 -2.07
N ARG A 100 -15.04 1.02 -2.05
CA ARG A 100 -16.46 1.17 -1.66
C ARG A 100 -17.44 0.36 -2.52
N PRO A 101 -17.43 0.42 -3.87
CA PRO A 101 -18.32 -0.41 -4.69
C PRO A 101 -18.04 -1.91 -4.55
N LEU A 102 -16.82 -2.31 -4.21
CA LEU A 102 -16.51 -3.72 -3.94
C LEU A 102 -17.16 -4.22 -2.65
N LEU A 103 -17.23 -3.37 -1.63
CA LEU A 103 -17.79 -3.71 -0.32
C LEU A 103 -19.32 -3.58 -0.25
N TYR A 104 -19.89 -2.56 -0.92
CA TYR A 104 -21.30 -2.20 -0.77
C TYR A 104 -22.06 -2.05 -2.09
N GLY A 105 -21.37 -2.13 -3.24
CA GLY A 105 -21.98 -1.92 -4.54
C GLY A 105 -22.61 -3.21 -5.08
N PRO A 106 -23.68 -3.11 -5.88
CA PRO A 106 -24.24 -4.27 -6.58
C PRO A 106 -23.30 -4.80 -7.67
N ASN A 107 -22.36 -3.97 -8.16
CA ASN A 107 -21.38 -4.32 -9.19
C ASN A 107 -20.01 -3.68 -8.88
N ALA A 108 -18.95 -4.49 -8.87
CA ALA A 108 -17.58 -3.99 -8.83
C ALA A 108 -17.07 -3.72 -10.25
N THR A 109 -16.71 -2.47 -10.56
CA THR A 109 -16.08 -2.14 -11.85
C THR A 109 -14.58 -2.41 -11.81
N PHE A 110 -14.06 -3.01 -12.87
CA PHE A 110 -12.62 -3.27 -13.05
C PHE A 110 -11.96 -2.09 -13.76
N ASP A 111 -10.85 -1.61 -13.21
CA ASP A 111 -9.97 -0.70 -13.92
C ASP A 111 -8.86 -1.49 -14.62
N ASN A 112 -8.73 -1.34 -15.95
CA ASN A 112 -7.59 -1.91 -16.68
C ASN A 112 -6.28 -1.28 -16.16
N LEU A 113 -5.32 -2.12 -15.80
CA LEU A 113 -3.97 -1.68 -15.48
C LEU A 113 -3.14 -1.46 -16.75
N PRO A 114 -2.02 -0.70 -16.68
CA PRO A 114 -1.08 -0.59 -17.80
C PRO A 114 -0.61 -1.97 -18.26
N GLN A 115 -0.44 -2.20 -19.57
CA GLN A 115 -0.02 -3.53 -20.07
C GLN A 115 1.29 -4.03 -19.45
N GLN A 116 2.19 -3.11 -19.05
CA GLN A 116 3.44 -3.45 -18.37
C GLN A 116 3.24 -4.17 -17.02
N THR A 117 2.05 -4.09 -16.41
CA THR A 117 1.70 -4.80 -15.17
C THR A 117 1.04 -6.14 -15.42
N ASN A 118 0.75 -6.54 -16.66
CA ASN A 118 0.15 -7.85 -16.97
C ASN A 118 1.06 -9.01 -16.54
N LEU A 119 2.34 -8.70 -16.32
CA LEU A 119 3.36 -9.63 -15.84
C LEU A 119 3.63 -9.44 -14.34
N LEU A 120 2.69 -8.90 -13.57
CA LEU A 120 2.85 -8.71 -12.12
C LEU A 120 3.11 -10.05 -11.44
N THR A 121 4.26 -10.13 -10.79
CA THR A 121 4.66 -11.29 -9.99
C THR A 121 4.34 -11.05 -8.52
N ARG A 122 4.58 -9.83 -8.01
CA ARG A 122 4.45 -9.55 -6.57
C ARG A 122 4.15 -8.08 -6.27
N VAL A 123 3.41 -7.84 -5.19
CA VAL A 123 3.20 -6.52 -4.58
C VAL A 123 4.02 -6.46 -3.30
N TRP A 124 4.93 -5.50 -3.18
CA TRP A 124 5.78 -5.35 -2.00
C TRP A 124 5.22 -4.36 -0.98
N GLY A 125 4.27 -3.52 -1.37
CA GLY A 125 3.63 -2.58 -0.46
C GLY A 125 3.07 -1.37 -1.19
N SER A 126 2.37 -0.54 -0.44
CA SER A 126 1.83 0.74 -0.90
C SER A 126 2.13 1.83 0.10
N CYS A 127 2.35 3.04 -0.39
CA CYS A 127 2.53 4.22 0.43
C CYS A 127 1.94 5.42 -0.33
N ASN A 128 1.03 6.16 0.29
CA ASN A 128 0.51 7.44 -0.23
C ASN A 128 0.02 7.38 -1.70
N GLY A 129 -0.66 6.28 -2.07
CA GLY A 129 -1.20 6.06 -3.42
C GLY A 129 -0.19 5.55 -4.47
N LEU A 130 1.07 5.37 -4.09
CA LEU A 130 2.06 4.59 -4.85
C LEU A 130 2.05 3.13 -4.39
N THR A 131 2.31 2.23 -5.33
CA THR A 131 2.45 0.80 -5.06
C THR A 131 3.76 0.30 -5.66
N LEU A 132 4.55 -0.42 -4.87
CA LEU A 132 5.77 -1.07 -5.31
C LEU A 132 5.45 -2.47 -5.83
N LEU A 133 5.73 -2.69 -7.10
CA LEU A 133 5.44 -3.91 -7.83
C LEU A 133 6.72 -4.56 -8.30
N PHE A 134 6.69 -5.88 -8.36
CA PHE A 134 7.68 -6.68 -9.07
C PHE A 134 7.01 -7.32 -10.28
N VAL A 135 7.54 -7.04 -11.47
CA VAL A 135 7.02 -7.56 -12.74
C VAL A 135 8.04 -8.53 -13.36
N ASN A 136 7.58 -9.45 -14.22
CA ASN A 136 8.47 -10.41 -14.88
C ASN A 136 9.66 -9.68 -15.55
N ASN A 137 10.80 -10.37 -15.60
CA ASN A 137 12.14 -9.86 -15.93
C ASN A 137 12.84 -9.09 -14.80
N ALA A 138 12.49 -9.40 -13.54
CA ALA A 138 13.21 -8.89 -12.38
C ALA A 138 13.22 -7.36 -12.23
N ARG A 139 12.11 -6.70 -12.58
CA ARG A 139 12.02 -5.23 -12.51
C ARG A 139 11.11 -4.78 -11.39
N LEU A 140 11.62 -3.83 -10.60
CA LEU A 140 10.84 -3.07 -9.63
C LEU A 140 10.16 -1.90 -10.32
N VAL A 141 8.88 -1.70 -10.04
CA VAL A 141 8.06 -0.65 -10.62
C VAL A 141 7.30 0.07 -9.51
N LEU A 142 7.41 1.39 -9.47
CA LEU A 142 6.54 2.28 -8.71
C LEU A 142 5.34 2.66 -9.57
N LEU A 143 4.14 2.24 -9.17
CA LEU A 143 2.90 2.52 -9.86
C LEU A 143 2.03 3.47 -9.04
N ASN A 144 1.66 4.61 -9.60
CA ASN A 144 0.56 5.42 -9.08
C ASN A 144 -0.77 4.87 -9.60
N LEU A 145 -1.56 4.21 -8.75
CA LEU A 145 -2.82 3.55 -9.14
C LEU A 145 -3.91 4.54 -9.59
N SER A 146 -3.82 5.79 -9.16
CA SER A 146 -4.80 6.83 -9.44
C SER A 146 -4.54 7.55 -10.76
N SER A 147 -3.27 7.84 -11.05
CA SER A 147 -2.85 8.49 -12.31
C SER A 147 -2.40 7.50 -13.38
N ARG A 148 -2.23 6.21 -13.04
CA ARG A 148 -1.70 5.13 -13.90
C ARG A 148 -0.30 5.41 -14.47
N LYS A 149 0.46 6.24 -13.76
CA LYS A 149 1.85 6.55 -14.13
C LYS A 149 2.73 5.49 -13.49
N LEU A 150 3.63 4.93 -14.29
CA LEU A 150 4.60 3.96 -13.85
C LEU A 150 6.01 4.56 -13.91
N LYS A 151 6.84 4.24 -12.94
CA LYS A 151 8.27 4.51 -12.94
C LYS A 151 8.99 3.19 -12.70
N ILE A 152 9.90 2.82 -13.59
CA ILE A 152 10.79 1.68 -13.38
C ILE A 152 11.88 2.14 -12.42
N VAL A 153 12.06 1.42 -11.32
CA VAL A 153 13.15 1.67 -10.39
C VAL A 153 14.44 1.14 -11.04
N PRO A 154 15.54 1.91 -11.05
CA PRO A 154 16.82 1.44 -11.57
C PRO A 154 17.20 0.08 -10.96
N PRO A 155 17.80 -0.82 -11.75
CA PRO A 155 18.28 -2.07 -11.22
C PRO A 155 19.33 -1.82 -10.13
N PHE A 156 19.49 -2.82 -9.27
CA PHE A 156 20.42 -2.75 -8.16
C PHE A 156 21.85 -2.48 -8.66
N PRO A 157 22.65 -1.61 -7.99
CA PRO A 157 24.04 -1.40 -8.35
C PRO A 157 24.83 -2.70 -8.17
N LYS A 158 25.75 -2.98 -9.09
CA LYS A 158 26.67 -4.12 -8.98
C LYS A 158 27.57 -3.92 -7.75
N GLU A 159 27.52 -4.82 -6.78
CA GLU A 159 28.54 -4.92 -5.74
C GLU A 159 29.40 -6.16 -5.98
N GLY A 160 30.72 -5.98 -6.11
CA GLY A 160 31.67 -7.11 -6.18
C GLY A 160 31.71 -7.89 -7.50
N GLY A 161 31.04 -7.41 -8.57
CA GLY A 161 31.08 -8.06 -9.89
C GLY A 161 30.10 -9.22 -10.08
N GLU A 162 29.36 -9.60 -9.04
CA GLU A 162 28.29 -10.59 -9.13
C GLU A 162 26.94 -9.93 -9.47
N TYR A 163 26.18 -10.59 -10.34
CA TYR A 163 24.81 -10.17 -10.62
C TYR A 163 23.90 -10.75 -9.55
N ALA A 164 23.20 -9.88 -8.81
CA ALA A 164 22.06 -10.27 -8.01
C ALA A 164 21.06 -11.03 -8.89
N ARG A 165 20.75 -12.28 -8.56
CA ARG A 165 19.82 -13.13 -9.30
C ARG A 165 18.59 -13.41 -8.44
N HIS A 166 17.44 -12.93 -8.90
CA HIS A 166 16.18 -13.04 -8.17
C HIS A 166 15.63 -14.46 -8.00
N ASP A 167 16.19 -15.44 -8.71
CA ASP A 167 15.87 -16.87 -8.60
C ASP A 167 16.64 -17.57 -7.47
N THR A 168 17.87 -17.16 -7.19
CA THR A 168 18.72 -17.77 -6.15
C THR A 168 18.90 -16.91 -4.90
N ASP A 169 18.77 -15.59 -5.02
CA ASP A 169 19.02 -14.65 -3.94
C ASP A 169 17.73 -14.21 -3.27
N ARG A 170 17.82 -13.95 -1.96
CA ARG A 170 16.71 -13.47 -1.17
C ARG A 170 16.68 -11.95 -1.21
N PHE A 171 15.57 -11.38 -1.67
CA PHE A 171 15.28 -9.95 -1.61
C PHE A 171 14.02 -9.68 -0.82
N ILE A 172 14.05 -8.64 0.02
CA ILE A 172 12.91 -8.16 0.79
C ILE A 172 12.82 -6.66 0.57
N TYR A 173 11.68 -6.21 0.08
CA TYR A 173 11.45 -4.79 -0.19
C TYR A 173 10.43 -4.18 0.75
N GLY A 174 10.60 -2.88 0.98
CA GLY A 174 9.60 -2.02 1.61
C GLY A 174 9.53 -0.68 0.88
N LEU A 175 8.32 -0.13 0.77
CA LEU A 175 8.07 1.21 0.21
C LEU A 175 7.59 2.11 1.34
N GLY A 176 8.23 3.26 1.51
CA GLY A 176 7.79 4.28 2.45
C GLY A 176 8.03 5.69 1.95
N TYR A 177 7.64 6.66 2.76
CA TYR A 177 7.74 8.09 2.45
C TYR A 177 8.47 8.81 3.58
N ASP A 178 9.54 9.51 3.22
CA ASP A 178 10.25 10.41 4.13
C ASP A 178 9.64 11.81 3.99
N GLU A 179 8.88 12.21 5.01
CA GLU A 179 8.22 13.52 5.04
C GLU A 179 9.22 14.68 5.13
N SER A 180 10.37 14.48 5.80
CA SER A 180 11.37 15.52 6.03
C SER A 180 12.03 15.97 4.73
N THR A 181 12.24 15.01 3.82
CA THR A 181 12.82 15.27 2.50
C THR A 181 11.79 15.24 1.39
N ASP A 182 10.49 15.03 1.68
CA ASP A 182 9.39 14.87 0.71
C ASP A 182 9.75 13.83 -0.38
N ASP A 183 10.24 12.67 0.02
CA ASP A 183 10.78 11.66 -0.89
C ASP A 183 10.19 10.27 -0.65
N TYR A 184 9.85 9.57 -1.73
CA TYR A 184 9.54 8.16 -1.64
C TYR A 184 10.83 7.35 -1.63
N LYS A 185 10.94 6.46 -0.65
CA LYS A 185 12.09 5.59 -0.49
C LYS A 185 11.69 4.14 -0.66
N VAL A 186 12.53 3.39 -1.36
CA VAL A 186 12.41 1.93 -1.46
C VAL A 186 13.60 1.32 -0.75
N VAL A 187 13.35 0.51 0.26
CA VAL A 187 14.39 -0.24 0.98
C VAL A 187 14.44 -1.65 0.42
N CYS A 188 15.66 -2.16 0.25
CA CYS A 188 15.96 -3.49 -0.19
C CYS A 188 16.92 -4.14 0.81
N ILE A 189 16.45 -5.18 1.49
CA ILE A 189 17.28 -6.07 2.31
C ILE A 189 17.54 -7.31 1.47
N TYR A 190 18.79 -7.69 1.28
CA TYR A 190 19.15 -8.78 0.39
C TYR A 190 20.31 -9.62 0.91
N SER A 191 20.33 -10.87 0.47
CA SER A 191 21.41 -11.83 0.74
C SER A 191 21.73 -12.58 -0.54
N LEU A 192 23.01 -12.53 -0.93
CA LEU A 192 23.51 -13.20 -2.14
C LEU A 192 23.83 -14.66 -1.83
N SER A 193 23.46 -15.57 -2.73
CA SER A 193 23.60 -17.02 -2.53
C SER A 193 22.97 -17.53 -1.23
N ASN A 194 21.96 -16.82 -0.71
CA ASN A 194 21.37 -17.04 0.62
C ASN A 194 22.41 -17.11 1.76
N SER A 195 23.55 -16.43 1.59
CA SER A 195 24.63 -16.35 2.54
C SER A 195 24.64 -15.00 3.28
N LYS A 196 25.13 -15.01 4.51
CA LYS A 196 25.28 -13.78 5.33
C LYS A 196 26.47 -12.94 4.85
N PRO A 197 26.47 -11.63 5.12
CA PRO A 197 25.45 -10.84 5.85
C PRO A 197 24.26 -10.41 4.98
N TYR A 198 23.13 -10.07 5.62
CA TYR A 198 22.02 -9.39 4.95
C TYR A 198 22.39 -7.92 4.75
N ARG A 199 22.59 -7.53 3.49
CA ARG A 199 22.94 -6.16 3.12
C ARG A 199 21.69 -5.32 2.92
N THR A 200 21.83 -4.01 3.11
CA THR A 200 20.71 -3.09 2.94
C THR A 200 21.07 -1.92 2.04
N GLN A 201 20.22 -1.66 1.05
CA GLN A 201 20.27 -0.43 0.27
C GLN A 201 18.91 0.26 0.24
N MET A 202 18.97 1.57 0.10
CA MET A 202 17.81 2.45 0.02
C MET A 202 17.87 3.28 -1.26
N TYR A 203 16.81 3.19 -2.05
CA TYR A 203 16.57 3.99 -3.23
C TYR A 203 15.82 5.26 -2.87
N SER A 204 16.25 6.40 -3.43
CA SER A 204 15.55 7.68 -3.38
C SER A 204 14.86 7.95 -4.71
N SER A 205 13.56 8.25 -4.66
CA SER A 205 12.80 8.60 -5.87
C SER A 205 13.19 9.96 -6.45
N LYS A 206 13.70 10.87 -5.60
CA LYS A 206 14.18 12.21 -5.95
C LYS A 206 15.54 12.20 -6.64
N THR A 207 16.52 11.48 -6.10
CA THR A 207 17.85 11.39 -6.72
C THR A 207 17.94 10.31 -7.78
N ASP A 208 16.91 9.45 -7.86
CA ASP A 208 16.83 8.32 -8.78
C ASP A 208 18.02 7.36 -8.65
N SER A 209 18.50 7.16 -7.42
CA SER A 209 19.70 6.38 -7.14
C SER A 209 19.55 5.55 -5.87
N TRP A 210 20.30 4.44 -5.83
CA TRP A 210 20.46 3.60 -4.64
C TRP A 210 21.63 4.09 -3.78
N LYS A 211 21.51 3.96 -2.46
CA LYS A 211 22.58 4.23 -1.49
C LYS A 211 22.63 3.09 -0.47
N LYS A 212 23.84 2.64 -0.13
CA LYS A 212 24.05 1.71 0.99
C LYS A 212 23.77 2.40 2.34
N ILE A 213 23.08 1.68 3.23
CA ILE A 213 22.80 2.11 4.59
C ILE A 213 23.28 1.05 5.59
N GLU A 214 22.89 1.16 6.86
CA GLU A 214 23.17 0.13 7.87
C GLU A 214 22.71 -1.24 7.35
N ASP A 215 23.58 -2.24 7.40
CA ASP A 215 23.25 -3.60 6.99
C ASP A 215 22.35 -4.26 8.05
N PHE A 216 21.56 -5.26 7.65
CA PHE A 216 20.68 -5.99 8.56
C PHE A 216 21.48 -7.10 9.27
N ASP A 217 22.40 -6.70 10.16
CA ASP A 217 23.33 -7.61 10.83
C ASP A 217 23.11 -7.61 12.36
N LYS A 218 21.99 -8.22 12.77
CA LYS A 218 21.51 -8.19 14.16
C LYS A 218 21.38 -9.57 14.82
N GLY A 219 21.99 -10.61 14.25
CA GLY A 219 21.79 -11.99 14.72
C GLY A 219 20.35 -12.50 14.55
N ILE A 220 19.57 -11.81 13.70
CA ILE A 220 18.18 -12.12 13.38
C ILE A 220 17.99 -12.11 11.86
N ILE A 221 17.05 -12.91 11.38
CA ILE A 221 16.74 -13.09 9.96
C ILE A 221 15.38 -12.49 9.68
N PRO A 222 15.24 -11.58 8.69
CA PRO A 222 13.96 -11.02 8.33
C PRO A 222 13.09 -12.11 7.70
N VAL A 223 11.96 -12.42 8.33
CA VAL A 223 11.06 -13.51 7.91
C VAL A 223 9.89 -13.00 7.08
N ASP A 224 9.61 -11.71 7.14
CA ASP A 224 8.53 -11.13 6.36
C ASP A 224 8.87 -11.00 4.88
N GLU A 225 7.81 -11.18 4.11
CA GLU A 225 7.79 -11.04 2.67
C GLU A 225 7.76 -9.59 2.19
N SER A 226 7.53 -8.60 3.05
CA SER A 226 7.50 -7.18 2.67
C SER A 226 7.52 -6.27 3.90
N GLY A 227 8.15 -5.10 3.76
CA GLY A 227 8.16 -4.10 4.83
C GLY A 227 6.85 -3.33 4.95
N LYS A 228 6.40 -3.10 6.19
CA LYS A 228 5.18 -2.34 6.50
C LYS A 228 5.51 -0.93 6.92
N PHE A 229 5.02 0.05 6.19
CA PHE A 229 5.31 1.46 6.45
C PHE A 229 4.29 2.04 7.43
N VAL A 230 4.75 2.37 8.64
CA VAL A 230 3.93 2.96 9.71
C VAL A 230 4.78 4.01 10.42
N ASN A 231 4.19 5.17 10.72
CA ASN A 231 4.84 6.22 11.50
C ASN A 231 6.28 6.59 11.05
N GLY A 232 6.49 6.74 9.74
CA GLY A 232 7.80 7.12 9.18
C GLY A 232 8.84 5.99 9.10
N LYS A 233 8.52 4.79 9.59
CA LYS A 233 9.44 3.65 9.62
C LYS A 233 8.91 2.45 8.84
N LEU A 234 9.81 1.64 8.30
CA LEU A 234 9.47 0.34 7.70
C LEU A 234 9.67 -0.77 8.73
N HIS A 235 8.74 -1.71 8.80
CA HIS A 235 8.75 -2.76 9.80
C HIS A 235 8.74 -4.15 9.17
N TRP A 236 9.45 -5.08 9.80
CA TRP A 236 9.48 -6.49 9.45
C TRP A 236 9.50 -7.34 10.71
N LEU A 237 8.94 -8.54 10.62
CA LEU A 237 9.22 -9.62 11.55
C LEU A 237 10.58 -10.21 11.25
N ALA A 238 11.33 -10.51 12.31
CA ALA A 238 12.60 -11.19 12.25
C ALA A 238 12.66 -12.33 13.27
N LYS A 239 13.40 -13.39 12.97
CA LYS A 239 13.64 -14.52 13.87
C LYS A 239 15.08 -14.57 14.32
N ASP A 240 15.30 -14.94 15.57
CA ASP A 240 16.64 -15.32 16.05
C ASP A 240 17.20 -16.46 15.19
N GLU A 241 18.44 -16.25 14.75
CA GLU A 241 19.21 -17.21 13.96
C GLU A 241 19.41 -18.54 14.68
N ASN A 242 19.45 -18.52 16.02
CA ASN A 242 19.65 -19.70 16.85
C ASN A 242 18.36 -20.49 17.10
N GLY A 243 17.26 -20.12 16.43
CA GLY A 243 15.98 -20.81 16.57
C GLY A 243 15.18 -20.40 17.80
N GLY A 244 15.34 -19.14 18.24
CA GLY A 244 14.45 -18.53 19.23
C GLY A 244 12.98 -18.67 18.82
N ARG A 245 12.10 -18.90 19.80
CA ARG A 245 10.69 -19.25 19.52
C ARG A 245 9.88 -18.09 18.95
N ASP A 246 10.22 -16.86 19.31
CA ASP A 246 9.35 -15.72 19.05
C ASP A 246 9.97 -14.72 18.06
N ASN A 247 9.15 -14.26 17.11
CA ASN A 247 9.56 -13.28 16.12
C ASN A 247 9.66 -11.87 16.72
N GLU A 248 10.80 -11.21 16.59
CA GLU A 248 10.97 -9.80 16.90
C GLU A 248 10.37 -8.91 15.83
N ILE A 249 9.96 -7.70 16.20
CA ILE A 249 9.57 -6.65 15.24
C ILE A 249 10.77 -5.71 15.11
N VAL A 250 11.30 -5.58 13.90
CA VAL A 250 12.40 -4.67 13.60
C VAL A 250 11.89 -3.54 12.74
N ALA A 251 12.22 -2.31 13.11
CA ALA A 251 11.91 -1.11 12.35
C ALA A 251 13.19 -0.52 11.74
N LEU A 252 13.07 0.08 10.55
CA LEU A 252 14.08 0.92 9.92
C LEU A 252 13.53 2.34 9.82
N ASP A 253 14.23 3.28 10.44
CA ASP A 253 13.95 4.70 10.27
C ASP A 253 14.42 5.16 8.88
N LEU A 254 13.51 5.72 8.08
CA LEU A 254 13.83 6.16 6.71
C LEU A 254 14.66 7.44 6.67
N VAL A 255 14.64 8.25 7.73
CA VAL A 255 15.39 9.50 7.84
C VAL A 255 16.81 9.19 8.29
N GLU A 256 16.95 8.45 9.39
CA GLU A 256 18.26 8.11 9.94
C GLU A 256 18.95 6.97 9.18
N GLY A 257 18.19 6.10 8.52
CA GLY A 257 18.71 4.92 7.85
C GLY A 257 19.22 3.86 8.83
N LYS A 258 18.62 3.80 10.03
CA LYS A 258 19.04 2.94 11.14
C LYS A 258 17.96 2.00 11.62
N TYR A 259 18.38 0.83 12.06
CA TYR A 259 17.47 -0.20 12.57
C TYR A 259 17.27 -0.12 14.08
N GLU A 260 16.06 -0.39 14.54
CA GLU A 260 15.68 -0.50 15.94
C GLU A 260 14.71 -1.68 16.15
N THR A 261 14.55 -2.11 17.40
CA THR A 261 13.56 -3.15 17.76
C THR A 261 12.32 -2.49 18.33
N VAL A 262 11.16 -2.99 17.93
CA VAL A 262 9.85 -2.52 18.41
C VAL A 262 9.23 -3.59 19.30
N ALA A 263 8.69 -3.17 20.44
CA ALA A 263 8.08 -4.08 21.40
C ALA A 263 6.82 -4.76 20.82
N ARG A 264 6.66 -6.05 21.13
CA ARG A 264 5.47 -6.85 20.81
C ARG A 264 4.44 -6.83 21.96
N PRO A 265 3.17 -7.23 21.73
CA PRO A 265 2.20 -7.36 22.81
C PRO A 265 2.67 -8.42 23.82
N GLU A 266 2.49 -8.17 25.12
CA GLU A 266 2.88 -9.11 26.19
C GLU A 266 2.14 -10.44 26.09
N ASN A 267 0.84 -10.38 25.81
CA ASN A 267 -0.04 -11.54 25.73
C ASN A 267 -0.18 -12.07 24.30
N PHE A 268 0.79 -11.78 23.43
CA PHE A 268 0.78 -12.32 22.07
C PHE A 268 1.19 -13.79 22.10
N SER A 269 0.23 -14.67 21.81
CA SER A 269 0.47 -16.10 21.64
C SER A 269 0.21 -16.49 20.20
N ASN A 270 1.18 -17.17 19.59
CA ASN A 270 1.04 -17.82 18.31
C ASN A 270 1.31 -19.32 18.50
N SER A 271 0.27 -20.06 18.87
CA SER A 271 0.37 -21.45 19.36
C SER A 271 0.38 -22.50 18.25
N VAL A 272 0.51 -22.05 17.00
CA VAL A 272 0.51 -22.89 15.79
C VAL A 272 1.77 -22.62 14.97
N PRO A 273 2.23 -23.57 14.15
CA PRO A 273 3.46 -23.42 13.36
C PRO A 273 3.32 -22.45 12.17
N TYR A 274 2.24 -21.64 12.11
CA TYR A 274 2.11 -20.58 11.13
C TYR A 274 2.88 -19.35 11.58
N GLN A 275 3.59 -18.70 10.67
CA GLN A 275 4.28 -17.46 10.98
C GLN A 275 3.25 -16.35 11.25
N PRO A 276 3.41 -15.54 12.31
CA PRO A 276 2.58 -14.36 12.49
C PRO A 276 2.79 -13.38 11.35
N ILE A 277 1.79 -12.53 11.11
CA ILE A 277 1.78 -11.61 9.97
C ILE A 277 1.76 -10.18 10.49
N LEU A 278 2.74 -9.38 10.06
CA LEU A 278 2.77 -7.96 10.32
C LEU A 278 1.96 -7.21 9.25
N GLY A 279 1.25 -6.17 9.64
CA GLY A 279 0.44 -5.36 8.74
C GLY A 279 0.45 -3.87 9.07
N ASP A 280 0.07 -3.07 8.09
CA ASP A 280 -0.42 -1.70 8.28
C ASP A 280 -1.95 -1.78 8.21
N LEU A 281 -2.61 -1.45 9.30
CA LEU A 281 -4.06 -1.52 9.41
C LEU A 281 -4.61 -0.17 9.87
N GLY A 282 -5.04 0.65 8.91
CA GLY A 282 -5.58 1.99 9.19
C GLY A 282 -4.53 2.95 9.75
N GLY A 283 -3.26 2.80 9.36
CA GLY A 283 -2.16 3.61 9.88
C GLY A 283 -1.58 3.09 11.21
N TYR A 284 -2.15 2.04 11.79
CA TYR A 284 -1.60 1.37 12.96
C TYR A 284 -0.75 0.18 12.54
N LEU A 285 0.35 -0.03 13.27
CA LEU A 285 1.11 -1.28 13.16
C LEU A 285 0.25 -2.40 13.73
N SER A 286 0.01 -3.45 12.94
CA SER A 286 -0.80 -4.59 13.34
C SER A 286 0.00 -5.88 13.33
N LEU A 287 -0.36 -6.78 14.23
CA LEU A 287 0.23 -8.10 14.36
C LEU A 287 -0.89 -9.14 14.41
N ILE A 288 -0.85 -10.08 13.48
CA ILE A 288 -1.83 -11.14 13.33
C ILE A 288 -1.20 -12.44 13.81
N GLY A 289 -1.84 -13.06 14.79
CA GLY A 289 -1.43 -14.35 15.36
C GLY A 289 -2.51 -15.40 15.18
N HIS A 290 -2.10 -16.66 15.18
CA HIS A 290 -2.99 -17.79 15.03
C HIS A 290 -2.90 -18.71 16.25
N GLY A 291 -4.03 -19.27 16.67
CA GLY A 291 -4.09 -20.16 17.83
C GLY A 291 -5.19 -21.21 17.69
N PHE A 292 -5.09 -22.34 18.37
CA PHE A 292 -6.19 -23.29 18.43
C PHE A 292 -7.18 -22.90 19.53
N VAL A 293 -8.47 -22.88 19.18
CA VAL A 293 -9.59 -22.75 20.12
C VAL A 293 -10.41 -24.04 20.05
N ARG A 294 -10.85 -24.52 21.22
CA ARG A 294 -11.73 -25.70 21.30
C ARG A 294 -13.18 -25.26 21.17
N ASP A 295 -13.90 -25.84 20.24
CA ASP A 295 -15.34 -25.69 20.12
C ASP A 295 -16.05 -27.06 20.16
N ALA A 296 -17.37 -27.07 20.00
CA ALA A 296 -18.19 -28.28 19.98
C ALA A 296 -17.88 -29.25 18.82
N SER A 297 -17.15 -28.79 17.78
CA SER A 297 -16.77 -29.54 16.58
C SER A 297 -15.31 -30.01 16.56
N GLY A 298 -14.46 -29.50 17.46
CA GLY A 298 -13.07 -29.92 17.62
C GLY A 298 -12.10 -28.76 17.87
N ASN A 299 -10.87 -28.88 17.37
CA ASN A 299 -9.87 -27.81 17.40
C ASN A 299 -10.04 -26.91 16.16
N MET A 300 -10.54 -25.69 16.37
CA MET A 300 -10.65 -24.67 15.35
C MET A 300 -9.40 -23.76 15.37
N LEU A 301 -8.92 -23.36 14.19
CA LEU A 301 -7.84 -22.37 14.09
C LEU A 301 -8.44 -20.98 14.21
N ASP A 302 -8.12 -20.27 15.27
CA ASP A 302 -8.54 -18.90 15.46
C ASP A 302 -7.46 -17.91 15.00
N THR A 303 -7.88 -16.72 14.58
CA THR A 303 -6.99 -15.64 14.15
C THR A 303 -7.26 -14.42 15.00
N SER A 304 -6.24 -13.93 15.70
CA SER A 304 -6.33 -12.71 16.51
C SER A 304 -5.57 -11.58 15.86
N VAL A 305 -6.17 -10.38 15.87
CA VAL A 305 -5.55 -9.19 15.31
C VAL A 305 -5.29 -8.18 16.42
N TRP A 306 -4.03 -7.80 16.56
CA TRP A 306 -3.56 -6.79 17.49
C TRP A 306 -3.16 -5.54 16.73
N VAL A 307 -3.41 -4.37 17.31
CA VAL A 307 -2.91 -3.08 16.80
C VAL A 307 -2.23 -2.30 17.90
N MET A 308 -1.11 -1.65 17.56
CA MET A 308 -0.41 -0.72 18.45
C MET A 308 -1.08 0.66 18.31
N LYS A 309 -1.91 1.04 19.30
CA LYS A 309 -2.68 2.29 19.24
C LYS A 309 -1.80 3.52 19.39
N GLU A 310 -0.77 3.44 20.20
CA GLU A 310 0.24 4.49 20.36
C GLU A 310 1.59 3.92 19.91
N TYR A 311 2.11 4.47 18.82
CA TYR A 311 3.33 3.94 18.22
C TYR A 311 4.51 3.96 19.20
N GLY A 312 5.21 2.83 19.32
CA GLY A 312 6.36 2.64 20.21
C GLY A 312 6.00 2.30 21.66
N VAL A 313 4.72 2.42 22.06
CA VAL A 313 4.27 2.12 23.43
C VAL A 313 3.76 0.68 23.50
N ARG A 314 4.44 -0.17 24.27
CA ARG A 314 4.14 -1.62 24.37
C ARG A 314 2.74 -1.87 24.93
N GLU A 315 2.35 -1.10 25.93
CA GLU A 315 1.08 -1.21 26.65
C GLU A 315 -0.11 -0.81 25.78
N SER A 316 0.13 -0.10 24.67
CA SER A 316 -0.91 0.33 23.73
C SER A 316 -1.37 -0.78 22.76
N TRP A 317 -0.67 -1.92 22.74
CA TRP A 317 -1.08 -3.07 21.93
C TRP A 317 -2.43 -3.58 22.40
N THR A 318 -3.45 -3.41 21.56
CA THR A 318 -4.82 -3.82 21.86
C THR A 318 -5.24 -4.89 20.88
N LYS A 319 -5.80 -6.00 21.38
CA LYS A 319 -6.47 -6.99 20.54
C LYS A 319 -7.81 -6.39 20.11
N ILE A 320 -7.97 -6.15 18.81
CA ILE A 320 -9.17 -5.48 18.28
C ILE A 320 -10.24 -6.44 17.80
N TRP A 321 -9.89 -7.68 17.44
CA TRP A 321 -10.85 -8.74 17.16
C TRP A 321 -10.17 -10.12 17.08
N THR A 322 -11.02 -11.15 17.11
CA THR A 322 -10.66 -12.54 16.94
C THR A 322 -11.63 -13.19 15.94
N LEU A 323 -11.20 -14.16 15.12
CA LEU A 323 -12.05 -14.75 14.08
C LEU A 323 -13.31 -15.43 14.63
N SER A 324 -13.20 -16.00 15.82
CA SER A 324 -14.33 -16.53 16.58
C SER A 324 -15.43 -15.50 16.90
N ASP A 325 -15.16 -14.21 16.79
CA ASP A 325 -16.16 -13.14 16.96
C ASP A 325 -17.16 -13.07 15.79
N PHE A 326 -16.93 -13.82 14.69
CA PHE A 326 -17.71 -13.73 13.47
C PHE A 326 -18.30 -15.08 13.04
N ASP A 327 -19.58 -15.06 12.64
CA ASP A 327 -20.20 -16.17 11.92
C ASP A 327 -19.52 -16.32 10.56
N ASP A 328 -18.65 -17.32 10.40
CA ASP A 328 -18.01 -17.64 9.13
C ASP A 328 -19.09 -18.10 8.13
N PRO A 329 -19.35 -17.34 7.05
CA PRO A 329 -20.42 -17.67 6.12
C PRO A 329 -20.18 -19.02 5.39
N LYS A 330 -18.99 -19.63 5.45
CA LYS A 330 -18.64 -20.84 4.66
C LYS A 330 -17.69 -21.87 5.32
N ASN A 331 -17.44 -21.84 6.63
CA ASN A 331 -16.54 -22.79 7.35
C ASN A 331 -15.12 -22.90 6.73
N ARG A 332 -14.54 -21.80 6.23
CA ARG A 332 -13.19 -21.77 5.62
C ARG A 332 -12.28 -20.79 6.35
N ILE A 333 -11.96 -21.23 7.56
CA ILE A 333 -11.17 -20.58 8.60
C ILE A 333 -9.72 -20.23 8.22
N ARG A 334 -9.17 -20.82 7.15
CA ARG A 334 -7.77 -20.59 6.77
C ARG A 334 -7.62 -19.34 5.90
N GLY A 335 -7.09 -18.27 6.49
CA GLY A 335 -6.58 -17.11 5.76
C GLY A 335 -7.45 -15.86 5.79
N ALA A 336 -8.17 -15.63 6.89
CA ALA A 336 -8.79 -14.33 7.14
C ALA A 336 -7.70 -13.24 7.21
N MET A 337 -7.78 -12.25 6.32
CA MET A 337 -6.81 -11.16 6.26
C MET A 337 -7.54 -9.82 6.43
N PRO A 338 -7.26 -9.03 7.48
CA PRO A 338 -7.79 -7.69 7.59
C PRO A 338 -7.23 -6.84 6.45
N LEU A 339 -8.13 -6.18 5.71
CA LEU A 339 -7.81 -5.34 4.57
C LEU A 339 -7.81 -3.85 4.95
N CYS A 340 -8.78 -3.44 5.78
CA CYS A 340 -8.86 -2.07 6.28
C CYS A 340 -9.55 -2.03 7.64
N PHE A 341 -9.16 -1.04 8.45
CA PHE A 341 -9.76 -0.68 9.72
C PHE A 341 -10.25 0.75 9.61
N ARG A 342 -11.49 1.00 10.04
CA ARG A 342 -12.19 2.27 9.88
C ARG A 342 -12.30 3.00 11.22
N ASP A 343 -12.39 4.33 11.17
CA ASP A 343 -12.56 5.17 12.36
C ASP A 343 -13.86 4.88 13.13
N ASN A 344 -14.89 4.36 12.44
CA ASN A 344 -16.13 3.91 13.07
C ASN A 344 -16.01 2.51 13.71
N GLY A 345 -14.81 1.91 13.70
CA GLY A 345 -14.52 0.58 14.24
C GLY A 345 -14.74 -0.57 13.25
N ASP A 346 -15.30 -0.32 12.07
CA ASP A 346 -15.56 -1.38 11.09
C ASP A 346 -14.27 -1.93 10.50
N ILE A 347 -14.28 -3.23 10.20
CA ILE A 347 -13.14 -3.94 9.63
C ILE A 347 -13.59 -4.69 8.37
N ALA A 348 -12.90 -4.45 7.26
CA ALA A 348 -13.05 -5.29 6.08
C ALA A 348 -12.05 -6.44 6.14
N VAL A 349 -12.54 -7.67 5.99
CA VAL A 349 -11.74 -8.89 6.07
C VAL A 349 -11.91 -9.70 4.80
N ALA A 350 -10.80 -10.15 4.22
CA ALA A 350 -10.79 -11.09 3.10
C ALA A 350 -10.75 -12.53 3.62
N PHE A 351 -11.65 -13.37 3.12
CA PHE A 351 -11.72 -14.82 3.31
C PHE A 351 -11.53 -15.52 1.98
N GLY A 352 -10.28 -15.82 1.62
CA GLY A 352 -9.95 -16.41 0.32
C GLY A 352 -10.44 -15.53 -0.84
N SER A 353 -11.53 -15.93 -1.51
CA SER A 353 -12.14 -15.18 -2.62
C SER A 353 -13.30 -14.25 -2.21
N SER A 354 -13.72 -14.27 -0.94
CA SER A 354 -14.81 -13.43 -0.43
C SER A 354 -14.26 -12.29 0.41
N ILE A 355 -14.90 -11.13 0.38
CA ILE A 355 -14.57 -10.01 1.28
C ILE A 355 -15.84 -9.67 2.04
N VAL A 356 -15.73 -9.57 3.36
CA VAL A 356 -16.83 -9.29 4.28
C VAL A 356 -16.47 -8.05 5.09
N VAL A 357 -17.46 -7.19 5.36
CA VAL A 357 -17.31 -6.07 6.29
C VAL A 357 -18.03 -6.42 7.59
N TYR A 358 -17.29 -6.36 8.69
CA TYR A 358 -17.86 -6.51 10.01
C TYR A 358 -18.01 -5.15 10.68
N ASN A 359 -19.16 -4.94 11.31
CA ASN A 359 -19.46 -3.71 12.01
C ASN A 359 -18.83 -3.74 13.41
N GLY A 360 -17.97 -2.78 13.71
CA GLY A 360 -17.23 -2.72 14.97
C GLY A 360 -18.05 -2.33 16.20
N LYS A 361 -19.36 -2.09 16.04
CA LYS A 361 -20.24 -1.58 17.10
C LYS A 361 -20.35 -2.44 18.37
N ASN A 362 -19.80 -3.64 18.40
CA ASN A 362 -19.74 -4.49 19.60
C ASN A 362 -18.34 -4.58 20.25
N MET A 363 -17.33 -3.84 19.77
CA MET A 363 -15.93 -4.06 20.18
C MET A 363 -15.33 -2.99 21.11
N PHE A 364 -16.13 -2.00 21.53
CA PHE A 364 -15.68 -0.91 22.42
C PHE A 364 -16.61 -0.66 23.62
N ALA A 365 -17.42 -1.64 24.02
CA ALA A 365 -18.23 -1.56 25.24
C ALA A 365 -17.46 -2.11 26.44
#